data_AF-A0A6S7LCF0-F1
#
_entry.id   AF-A0A6S7LCF0-F1
#
_cell.length_a   1.000
_cell.length_b   1.000
_cell.length_c   1.000
_cell.angle_alpha   90.00
_cell.angle_beta   90.00
_cell.angle_gamma   90.00
#
_symmetry.space_group_name_H-M   'P 1'
#
loop_
_entity.id
_entity.type
_entity.pdbx_description
1 polymer ?
#
loop_
_entity_poly.entity_id
_entity_poly.type
_entity_poly.pdbx_seq_one_letter_code
_entity_poly.pdbx_strand_id
1 'polypeptide(L)'
;MATKFTKESFLQSWKDELLPSIHKKIQEELKQILKDINDVKGKCDEIEKSQKFLADQYDSIMTLLQTTKKQISGLEQSTNQNKAKIDQLEKLSNDQNAIIDDLQQYIRRDCIEVTGVPLTPDVNAKQIIVEIGQLMGMELTEHRVSTAHPLPATKNIKKQTDS
;
A
#
# COMPACT_ATOMS: atom_id res chain seq x y z
N MET A 1 11.63 -17.55 -101.26
CA MET A 1 13.08 -17.27 -101.27
C MET A 1 13.53 -17.10 -99.83
N ALA A 2 14.27 -18.06 -99.28
CA ALA A 2 14.84 -17.96 -97.93
C ALA A 2 16.29 -17.49 -98.06
N THR A 3 16.59 -16.31 -97.54
CA THR A 3 17.94 -15.73 -97.49
C THR A 3 18.83 -16.60 -96.60
N LYS A 4 19.93 -17.13 -97.15
CA LYS A 4 20.92 -17.90 -96.38
C LYS A 4 21.63 -16.98 -95.39
N PHE A 5 21.40 -17.21 -94.11
CA PHE A 5 22.12 -16.55 -93.02
C PHE A 5 23.59 -17.01 -93.04
N THR A 6 24.54 -16.08 -93.18
CA THR A 6 25.97 -16.38 -93.28
C THR A 6 26.69 -16.12 -91.95
N LYS A 7 27.79 -16.84 -91.71
CA LYS A 7 28.60 -16.71 -90.49
C LYS A 7 29.04 -15.26 -90.21
N GLU A 8 29.34 -14.51 -91.26
CA GLU A 8 29.71 -13.09 -91.17
C GLU A 8 28.54 -12.20 -90.75
N SER A 9 27.32 -12.44 -91.25
CA SER A 9 26.14 -11.67 -90.83
C SER A 9 25.77 -11.95 -89.36
N PHE A 10 25.98 -13.19 -88.90
CA PHE A 10 25.84 -13.54 -87.49
C PHE A 10 26.90 -12.84 -86.62
N LEU A 11 28.18 -12.88 -87.01
CA LEU A 11 29.27 -12.24 -86.27
C LEU A 11 29.09 -10.73 -86.16
N GLN A 12 28.54 -10.09 -87.20
CA GLN A 12 28.25 -8.67 -87.19
C GLN A 12 27.10 -8.34 -86.22
N SER A 13 25.96 -9.04 -86.30
CA SER A 13 24.85 -8.87 -85.35
C SER A 13 25.25 -9.23 -83.91
N TRP A 14 26.14 -10.22 -83.73
CA TRP A 14 26.71 -10.56 -82.44
C TRP A 14 27.49 -9.40 -81.81
N LYS A 15 28.34 -8.72 -82.60
CA LYS A 15 29.16 -7.60 -82.13
C LYS A 15 28.38 -6.30 -81.97
N ASP A 16 27.46 -6.02 -82.88
CA ASP A 16 26.83 -4.70 -82.97
C ASP A 16 25.55 -4.60 -82.13
N GLU A 17 24.84 -5.71 -81.90
CA GLU A 17 23.56 -5.71 -81.19
C GLU A 17 23.57 -6.56 -79.92
N LEU A 18 23.95 -7.83 -80.02
CA LEU A 18 23.83 -8.78 -78.91
C LEU A 18 24.80 -8.45 -77.77
N LEU A 19 26.10 -8.26 -78.06
CA LEU A 19 27.11 -7.92 -77.04
C LEU A 19 26.80 -6.61 -76.30
N PRO A 20 26.50 -5.50 -76.99
CA PRO A 20 26.14 -4.24 -76.32
C PRO A 20 24.85 -4.36 -75.51
N SER A 21 23.85 -5.10 -75.99
CA SER A 21 22.60 -5.35 -75.26
C SER A 21 22.85 -6.11 -73.96
N ILE A 22 23.63 -7.19 -74.00
CA ILE A 22 24.01 -7.97 -72.81
C ILE A 22 24.82 -7.09 -71.85
N HIS A 23 25.80 -6.32 -72.35
CA HIS A 23 26.61 -5.44 -71.52
C HIS A 23 25.75 -4.37 -70.82
N LYS A 24 24.84 -3.74 -71.55
CA LYS A 24 23.90 -2.76 -71.01
C LYS A 24 23.03 -3.38 -69.93
N LYS A 25 22.47 -4.57 -70.18
CA LYS A 25 21.61 -5.26 -69.21
C LYS A 25 22.39 -5.63 -67.94
N ILE A 26 23.60 -6.15 -68.07
CA ILE A 26 24.48 -6.44 -66.92
C ILE A 26 24.78 -5.16 -66.13
N GLN A 27 25.09 -4.05 -66.80
CA GLN A 27 25.34 -2.77 -66.12
C GLN A 27 24.11 -2.26 -65.36
N GLU A 28 22.90 -2.42 -65.92
CA GLU A 28 21.65 -2.04 -65.26
C GLU A 28 21.40 -2.89 -64.01
N GLU A 29 21.52 -4.22 -64.11
CA GLU A 29 21.36 -5.13 -62.96
C GLU A 29 22.42 -4.86 -61.88
N LEU A 30 23.69 -4.63 -62.26
CA LEU A 30 24.74 -4.28 -61.30
C LEU A 30 24.44 -2.98 -60.56
N LYS A 31 23.93 -1.95 -61.26
CA LYS A 31 23.51 -0.69 -60.62
C LYS A 31 22.36 -0.91 -59.64
N GLN A 32 21.39 -1.74 -60.01
CA GLN A 32 20.27 -2.06 -59.14
C GLN A 32 20.72 -2.82 -57.88
N ILE A 33 21.56 -3.84 -58.04
CA ILE A 33 22.13 -4.59 -56.90
C ILE A 33 22.92 -3.65 -55.98
N LEU A 34 23.72 -2.74 -56.53
CA LEU A 34 24.52 -1.80 -55.75
C LEU A 34 23.64 -0.82 -54.97
N LYS A 35 22.50 -0.41 -55.54
CA LYS A 35 21.47 0.36 -54.86
C LYS A 35 20.84 -0.45 -53.73
N ASP A 36 20.41 -1.68 -53.99
CA ASP A 36 19.77 -2.55 -53.00
C ASP A 36 20.71 -2.86 -51.82
N ILE A 37 22.00 -3.09 -52.08
CA ILE A 37 23.04 -3.27 -51.05
C ILE A 37 23.15 -2.03 -50.15
N ASN A 38 23.13 -0.83 -50.73
CA ASN A 38 23.20 0.40 -49.95
C ASN A 38 21.92 0.60 -49.11
N ASP A 39 20.75 0.27 -49.66
CA ASP A 39 19.48 0.34 -48.94
C ASP A 39 19.46 -0.65 -47.76
N VAL A 40 19.96 -1.88 -47.96
CA VAL A 40 20.11 -2.88 -46.89
C VAL A 40 21.08 -2.39 -45.82
N LYS A 41 22.22 -1.82 -46.22
CA LYS A 41 23.20 -1.25 -45.28
C LYS A 41 22.56 -0.16 -44.41
N GLY A 42 21.82 0.76 -45.02
CA GLY A 42 21.11 1.81 -44.28
C GLY A 42 20.12 1.25 -43.25
N LYS A 43 19.36 0.23 -43.62
CA LYS A 43 18.45 -0.45 -42.69
C LYS A 43 19.19 -1.16 -41.55
N CYS A 44 20.34 -1.78 -41.83
CA CYS A 44 21.18 -2.37 -40.79
C CYS A 44 21.69 -1.31 -39.79
N ASP A 45 22.14 -0.15 -40.28
CA ASP A 45 22.59 0.95 -39.42
C ASP A 45 21.44 1.49 -38.53
N GLU A 46 20.21 1.54 -39.05
CA GLU A 46 19.03 1.92 -38.27
C GLU A 46 18.66 0.89 -37.21
N ILE A 47 18.75 -0.40 -37.54
CA ILE A 47 18.55 -1.50 -36.59
C ILE A 47 19.57 -1.44 -35.47
N GLU A 48 20.85 -1.19 -35.78
CA GLU A 48 21.90 -1.06 -34.77
C GLU A 48 21.62 0.10 -33.80
N LYS A 49 21.19 1.25 -34.31
CA LYS A 49 20.78 2.40 -33.47
C LYS A 49 19.58 2.05 -32.58
N SER A 50 18.58 1.39 -33.13
CA SER A 50 17.40 0.95 -32.38
C SER A 50 17.78 -0.05 -31.28
N GLN A 51 18.67 -0.99 -31.58
CA GLN A 51 19.12 -2.00 -30.63
C GLN A 51 19.90 -1.37 -29.47
N LYS A 52 20.78 -0.40 -29.77
CA LYS A 52 21.49 0.35 -28.74
C LYS A 52 20.54 1.12 -27.82
N PHE A 53 19.57 1.82 -28.41
CA PHE A 53 18.53 2.52 -27.65
C PHE A 53 17.74 1.56 -26.73
N LEU A 54 17.36 0.38 -27.24
CA LEU A 54 16.65 -0.62 -26.44
C LEU A 54 17.51 -1.18 -25.29
N ALA A 55 18.81 -1.37 -25.51
CA ALA A 55 19.74 -1.79 -24.46
C ALA A 55 19.82 -0.74 -23.33
N ASP A 56 19.97 0.54 -23.69
CA ASP A 56 20.01 1.63 -22.71
C ASP A 56 18.70 1.71 -21.90
N GLN A 57 17.54 1.52 -22.56
CA GLN A 57 16.24 1.48 -21.89
C GLN A 57 16.10 0.27 -20.96
N TYR A 58 16.65 -0.89 -21.35
CA TYR A 58 16.64 -2.10 -20.53
C TYR A 58 17.45 -1.91 -19.25
N ASP A 59 18.64 -1.31 -19.33
CA ASP A 59 19.49 -1.02 -18.18
C ASP A 59 18.82 -0.03 -17.21
N SER A 60 18.12 0.97 -17.75
CA SER A 60 17.32 1.91 -16.95
C SER A 60 16.21 1.20 -16.18
N ILE A 61 15.45 0.32 -16.84
CA ILE A 61 14.38 -0.47 -16.21
C ILE A 61 14.96 -1.40 -15.12
N MET A 62 16.10 -2.05 -15.38
CA MET A 62 16.75 -2.92 -14.41
C MET A 62 17.15 -2.12 -13.15
N THR A 63 17.72 -0.93 -13.33
CA THR A 63 18.11 -0.04 -12.22
C THR A 63 16.90 0.41 -11.40
N LEU A 64 15.81 0.79 -12.07
CA LEU A 64 14.56 1.18 -11.42
C LEU A 64 13.98 -0.01 -10.62
N LEU A 65 13.96 -1.20 -11.21
CA LEU A 65 13.44 -2.41 -10.59
C LEU A 65 14.22 -2.79 -9.33
N GLN A 66 15.55 -2.70 -9.36
CA GLN A 66 16.39 -2.91 -8.18
C GLN A 66 16.11 -1.88 -7.08
N THR A 67 15.95 -0.60 -7.47
CA THR A 67 15.63 0.48 -6.54
C THR A 67 14.27 0.28 -5.88
N THR A 68 13.23 -0.03 -6.67
CA THR A 68 11.89 -0.31 -6.16
C THR A 68 11.88 -1.52 -5.23
N LYS A 69 12.60 -2.60 -5.58
CA LYS A 69 12.75 -3.78 -4.70
C LYS A 69 13.35 -3.41 -3.35
N LYS A 70 14.38 -2.56 -3.33
CA LYS A 70 15.00 -2.07 -2.09
C LYS A 70 14.02 -1.23 -1.26
N GLN A 71 13.24 -0.37 -1.90
CA GLN A 71 12.22 0.45 -1.23
C GLN A 71 11.11 -0.41 -0.61
N ILE A 72 10.61 -1.42 -1.35
CA ILE A 72 9.60 -2.37 -0.84
C ILE A 72 10.12 -3.07 0.41
N SER A 73 11.34 -3.62 0.36
CA SER A 73 11.94 -4.30 1.52
C SER A 73 12.08 -3.37 2.74
N GLY A 74 12.46 -2.10 2.53
CA GLY A 74 12.53 -1.11 3.61
C GLY A 74 11.16 -0.76 4.21
N LEU A 75 10.12 -0.67 3.38
CA LEU A 75 8.74 -0.44 3.82
C LEU A 75 8.17 -1.64 4.59
N GLU A 76 8.45 -2.86 4.14
CA GLU A 76 8.06 -4.09 4.85
C GLU A 76 8.71 -4.15 6.25
N GLN A 77 10.01 -3.82 6.34
CA GLN A 77 10.71 -3.76 7.62
C GLN A 77 10.08 -2.72 8.56
N SER A 78 9.81 -1.51 8.04
CA SER A 78 9.21 -0.42 8.82
C SER A 78 7.80 -0.78 9.30
N THR A 79 7.00 -1.42 8.44
CA THR A 79 5.66 -1.92 8.77
C THR A 79 5.72 -2.93 9.91
N ASN A 80 6.64 -3.89 9.84
CA ASN A 80 6.81 -4.90 10.88
C ASN A 80 7.25 -4.29 12.22
N GLN A 81 8.15 -3.30 12.18
CA GLN A 81 8.56 -2.57 13.38
C GLN A 81 7.42 -1.77 14.00
N ASN A 82 6.60 -1.12 13.18
CA ASN A 82 5.45 -0.36 13.66
C ASN A 82 4.39 -1.28 14.26
N LYS A 83 4.12 -2.42 13.64
CA LYS A 83 3.20 -3.43 14.19
C LYS A 83 3.66 -3.92 15.56
N ALA A 84 4.94 -4.26 15.70
CA ALA A 84 5.50 -4.66 16.99
C ALA A 84 5.37 -3.57 18.08
N LYS A 85 5.55 -2.29 17.71
CA LYS A 85 5.34 -1.16 18.64
C LYS A 85 3.87 -1.00 19.04
N ILE A 86 2.94 -1.20 18.11
CA ILE A 86 1.50 -1.16 18.40
C ILE A 86 1.15 -2.26 19.41
N ASP A 87 1.56 -3.50 19.14
CA ASP A 87 1.31 -4.64 20.04
C ASP A 87 1.88 -4.38 21.46
N GLN A 88 3.06 -3.75 21.54
CA GLN A 88 3.66 -3.35 22.81
C GLN A 88 2.84 -2.27 23.53
N LEU A 89 2.43 -1.22 22.82
CA LEU A 89 1.65 -0.13 23.40
C LEU A 89 0.27 -0.60 23.88
N GLU A 90 -0.38 -1.49 23.12
CA GLU A 90 -1.65 -2.11 23.53
C GLU A 90 -1.49 -2.91 24.81
N LYS A 91 -0.41 -3.69 24.92
CA LYS A 91 -0.10 -4.42 26.16
C LYS A 91 0.12 -3.47 27.34
N LEU A 92 0.94 -2.43 27.16
CA LEU A 92 1.19 -1.43 28.22
C LEU A 92 -0.11 -0.74 28.64
N SER A 93 -0.98 -0.40 27.68
CA SER A 93 -2.27 0.22 27.97
C SER A 93 -3.17 -0.70 28.80
N ASN A 94 -3.21 -1.99 28.47
CA ASN A 94 -4.00 -2.96 29.21
C ASN A 94 -3.45 -3.16 30.63
N ASP A 95 -2.13 -3.26 30.78
CA ASP A 95 -1.47 -3.38 32.08
C ASP A 95 -1.75 -2.14 32.94
N GLN A 96 -1.70 -0.94 32.36
CA GLN A 96 -2.04 0.32 33.05
C GLN A 96 -3.51 0.36 33.48
N ASN A 97 -4.43 -0.06 32.62
CA ASN A 97 -5.85 -0.13 32.97
C ASN A 97 -6.10 -1.09 34.14
N ALA A 98 -5.44 -2.26 34.15
CA ALA A 98 -5.53 -3.20 35.26
C ALA A 98 -5.04 -2.57 36.59
N ILE A 99 -3.91 -1.86 36.54
CA ILE A 99 -3.38 -1.14 37.72
C ILE A 99 -4.36 -0.06 38.20
N ILE A 100 -4.96 0.69 37.27
CA ILE A 100 -5.94 1.73 37.61
C ILE A 100 -7.15 1.10 38.28
N ASP A 101 -7.68 0.00 37.75
CA ASP A 101 -8.81 -0.70 38.32
C ASP A 101 -8.50 -1.22 39.74
N ASP A 102 -7.32 -1.80 39.95
CA ASP A 102 -6.86 -2.25 41.27
C ASP A 102 -6.76 -1.08 42.26
N LEU A 103 -6.19 0.06 41.82
CA LEU A 103 -6.09 1.26 42.66
C LEU A 103 -7.47 1.84 42.98
N GLN A 104 -8.41 1.84 42.02
CA GLN A 104 -9.77 2.30 42.24
C GLN A 104 -10.50 1.41 43.26
N GLN A 105 -10.35 0.09 43.16
CA GLN A 105 -10.89 -0.85 44.14
C GLN A 105 -10.28 -0.63 45.52
N TYR A 106 -8.96 -0.45 45.58
CA TYR A 106 -8.25 -0.18 46.84
C TYR A 106 -8.74 1.10 47.53
N ILE A 107 -8.94 2.19 46.77
CA ILE A 107 -9.45 3.47 47.31
C ILE A 107 -10.89 3.31 47.83
N ARG A 108 -11.70 2.47 47.19
CA ARG A 108 -13.10 2.22 47.59
C ARG A 108 -13.26 1.20 48.71
N ARG A 109 -12.16 0.61 49.21
CA ARG A 109 -12.20 -0.42 50.26
C ARG A 109 -12.99 0.01 51.50
N ASP A 110 -12.86 1.27 51.89
CA ASP A 110 -13.48 1.84 53.08
C ASP A 110 -14.72 2.70 52.73
N CYS A 111 -15.22 2.61 51.48
CA CYS A 111 -16.44 3.28 51.01
C CYS A 111 -17.63 2.32 51.01
N ILE A 112 -18.83 2.85 51.27
CA ILE A 112 -20.08 2.09 51.20
C ILE A 112 -21.04 2.84 50.26
N GLU A 113 -21.60 2.10 49.30
CA GLU A 113 -22.68 2.61 48.45
C GLU A 113 -24.02 2.13 49.00
N VAL A 114 -24.92 3.08 49.28
CA VAL A 114 -26.29 2.79 49.73
C VAL A 114 -27.25 3.09 48.59
N THR A 115 -28.00 2.06 48.17
CA THR A 115 -28.97 2.15 47.07
C THR A 115 -30.40 2.05 47.59
N GLY A 116 -31.39 2.47 46.79
CA GLY A 116 -32.81 2.44 47.18
C GLY A 116 -33.29 3.63 48.02
N VAL A 117 -32.43 4.62 48.27
CA VAL A 117 -32.80 5.87 48.96
C VAL A 117 -33.46 6.83 47.97
N PRO A 118 -34.68 7.33 48.23
CA PRO A 118 -35.32 8.33 47.38
C PRO A 118 -34.50 9.63 47.33
N LEU A 119 -34.16 10.08 46.12
CA LEU A 119 -33.47 11.36 45.91
C LEU A 119 -34.48 12.51 46.02
N THR A 120 -34.48 13.22 47.14
CA THR A 120 -35.17 14.52 47.29
C THR A 120 -34.15 15.68 47.31
N PRO A 121 -34.53 16.91 46.94
CA PRO A 121 -33.60 18.05 46.88
C PRO A 121 -32.90 18.37 48.22
N ASP A 122 -33.52 17.99 49.34
CA ASP A 122 -33.07 18.30 50.70
C ASP A 122 -32.41 17.08 51.40
N VAL A 123 -32.02 16.03 50.67
CA VAL A 123 -31.41 14.84 51.28
C VAL A 123 -30.06 15.18 51.90
N ASN A 124 -30.00 15.09 53.23
CA ASN A 124 -28.73 15.05 53.95
C ASN A 124 -28.17 13.63 53.98
N ALA A 125 -27.24 13.35 53.06
CA ALA A 125 -26.62 12.03 52.93
C ALA A 125 -25.92 11.54 54.22
N LYS A 126 -25.29 12.42 55.00
CA LYS A 126 -24.63 12.03 56.26
C LYS A 126 -25.64 11.56 57.31
N GLN A 127 -26.75 12.28 57.43
CA GLN A 127 -27.79 11.95 58.40
C GLN A 127 -28.39 10.57 58.12
N ILE A 128 -28.70 10.27 56.85
CA ILE A 128 -29.22 8.95 56.45
C ILE A 128 -28.24 7.82 56.82
N ILE A 129 -26.94 8.01 56.59
CA ILE A 129 -25.93 7.01 56.95
C ILE A 129 -25.86 6.78 58.47
N VAL A 130 -25.97 7.83 59.28
CA VAL A 130 -26.02 7.72 60.75
C VAL A 130 -27.27 6.95 61.20
N GLU A 131 -28.44 7.28 60.65
CA GLU A 131 -29.71 6.59 60.95
C GLU A 131 -29.65 5.09 60.57
N ILE A 132 -29.09 4.75 59.40
CA ILE A 132 -28.89 3.36 58.99
C ILE A 132 -27.95 2.65 59.97
N GLY A 133 -26.83 3.27 60.36
CA GLY A 133 -25.90 2.70 61.33
C GLY A 133 -26.56 2.39 62.67
N GLN A 134 -27.38 3.31 63.18
CA GLN A 134 -28.15 3.12 64.40
C GLN A 134 -29.16 1.97 64.28
N LEU A 135 -29.88 1.86 63.17
CA LEU A 135 -30.80 0.76 62.89
C LEU A 135 -30.10 -0.61 62.86
N MET A 136 -28.85 -0.64 62.41
CA MET A 136 -28.00 -1.84 62.42
C MET A 136 -27.36 -2.12 63.79
N GLY A 137 -27.67 -1.34 64.83
CA GLY A 137 -27.11 -1.49 66.17
C GLY A 137 -25.66 -1.00 66.28
N MET A 138 -25.20 -0.16 65.37
CA MET A 138 -23.85 0.43 65.39
C MET A 138 -23.88 1.83 66.00
N GLU A 139 -22.93 2.11 66.89
CA GLU A 139 -22.69 3.47 67.40
C GLU A 139 -21.91 4.31 66.37
N LEU A 140 -22.62 4.71 65.32
CA LEU A 140 -22.10 5.60 64.27
C LEU A 140 -22.46 7.06 64.58
N THR A 141 -21.46 7.93 64.58
CA THR A 141 -21.62 9.38 64.73
C THR A 141 -21.10 10.10 63.49
N GLU A 142 -21.56 11.33 63.26
CA GLU A 142 -21.24 12.08 62.04
C GLU A 142 -19.72 12.28 61.83
N HIS A 143 -18.95 12.45 62.92
CA HIS A 143 -17.49 12.58 62.87
C HIS A 143 -16.76 11.32 62.37
N ARG A 144 -17.42 10.15 62.40
CA ARG A 144 -16.88 8.89 61.86
C ARG A 144 -17.15 8.74 60.37
N VAL A 145 -17.95 9.64 59.76
CA VAL A 145 -18.23 9.69 58.34
C VAL A 145 -17.44 10.83 57.70
N SER A 146 -16.38 10.48 56.96
CA SER A 146 -15.54 11.48 56.28
C SER A 146 -16.36 12.31 55.29
N THR A 147 -16.92 11.63 54.27
CA THR A 147 -17.68 12.27 53.19
C THR A 147 -18.90 11.41 52.87
N ALA A 148 -20.06 12.04 52.68
CA ALA A 148 -21.24 11.38 52.14
C ALA A 148 -21.91 12.33 51.15
N HIS A 149 -22.23 11.83 49.97
CA HIS A 149 -22.95 12.58 48.95
C HIS A 149 -23.76 11.61 48.08
N PRO A 150 -24.86 12.07 47.47
CA PRO A 150 -25.55 11.30 46.44
C PRO A 150 -24.61 11.02 45.26
N LEU A 151 -24.72 9.83 44.67
CA LEU A 151 -24.06 9.55 43.39
C LEU A 151 -24.92 10.12 42.26
N PRO A 152 -24.30 10.61 41.16
CA PRO A 152 -25.05 11.06 40.00
C PRO A 152 -25.90 9.91 39.43
N ALA A 153 -27.10 10.23 38.94
CA ALA A 153 -27.99 9.24 38.34
C ALA A 153 -27.27 8.51 37.19
N THR A 154 -27.11 7.20 37.31
CA THR A 154 -26.61 6.37 36.23
C THR A 154 -27.67 6.32 35.13
N LYS A 155 -27.29 6.70 33.90
CA LYS A 155 -28.21 6.87 32.74
C LYS A 155 -28.94 5.61 32.25
N ASN A 156 -28.98 4.50 32.99
CA ASN A 156 -29.55 3.23 32.52
C ASN A 156 -30.41 2.52 33.56
N ILE A 157 -31.52 3.13 33.96
CA ILE A 157 -32.66 2.37 34.49
C ILE A 157 -33.83 2.62 33.52
N LYS A 158 -34.06 1.67 32.60
CA LYS A 158 -35.29 1.65 31.81
C LYS A 158 -36.43 1.58 32.81
N LYS A 159 -37.30 2.60 32.80
CA LYS A 159 -38.55 2.61 33.56
C LYS A 159 -39.33 1.35 33.22
N GLN A 160 -39.36 0.36 34.13
CA GLN A 160 -40.44 -0.61 34.13
C GLN A 160 -41.71 0.21 34.37
N THR A 161 -42.55 0.21 33.34
CA THR A 161 -43.87 0.80 33.36
C THR A 161 -44.77 -0.26 33.99
N ASP A 162 -45.25 0.03 35.19
CA ASP A 162 -46.27 -0.81 35.83
C ASP A 162 -47.57 -0.73 35.02
N SER A 163 -48.14 -1.90 34.77
CA SER A 163 -49.47 -2.14 34.19
C SER A 163 -50.57 -1.95 35.24
#